data_AF-A0A5B8VG02-F1
#
_entry.id   AF-A0A5B8VG02-F1
#
_cell.length_a   1.000
_cell.length_b   1.000
_cell.length_c   1.000
_cell.angle_alpha   90.00
_cell.angle_beta   90.00
_cell.angle_gamma   90.00
#
_symmetry.space_group_name_H-M   'P 1'
#
loop_
_entity.id
_entity.type
_entity.pdbx_description
1 polymer ?
#
loop_
_entity_poly.entity_id
_entity_poly.type
_entity_poly.pdbx_seq_one_letter_code
_entity_poly.pdbx_strand_id
1 'polypeptide(L)'
;MISYAEGIFTREYLDGDRKLYATFHPEVIIETKEYDVTNRWLIVLLHPDLGLQTFFLLRNNLMNRWEMDQNDKNKLEDELLQWCGEQIDTEKKSGSL
;
A
#
# COMPACT_ATOMS: atom_id res chain seq x y z
N MET A 1 0.23 -24.60 -6.24
CA MET A 1 1.10 -23.61 -6.88
C MET A 1 0.97 -22.35 -6.06
N ILE A 2 2.07 -21.76 -5.59
CA ILE A 2 2.04 -20.52 -4.80
C ILE A 2 1.85 -19.36 -5.78
N SER A 3 0.88 -18.49 -5.53
CA SER A 3 0.63 -17.32 -6.36
C SER A 3 1.19 -16.08 -5.66
N TYR A 4 2.23 -15.47 -6.22
CA TYR A 4 2.76 -14.20 -5.69
C TYR A 4 1.96 -12.97 -6.17
N ALA A 5 0.88 -13.19 -6.92
CA ALA A 5 -0.12 -12.16 -7.20
C ALA A 5 -1.22 -12.11 -6.12
N GLU A 6 -1.22 -13.07 -5.19
CA GLU A 6 -2.11 -13.05 -4.03
C GLU A 6 -1.85 -11.80 -3.18
N GLY A 7 -2.90 -11.22 -2.59
CA GLY A 7 -2.78 -10.02 -1.78
C GLY A 7 -2.56 -8.70 -2.54
N ILE A 8 -2.41 -8.71 -3.87
CA ILE A 8 -2.42 -7.49 -4.68
C ILE A 8 -3.88 -7.03 -4.86
N PHE A 9 -4.17 -5.78 -4.51
CA PHE A 9 -5.52 -5.23 -4.63
C PHE A 9 -5.54 -3.79 -5.12
N THR A 10 -6.71 -3.35 -5.59
CA THR A 10 -6.97 -1.96 -6.01
C THR A 10 -8.04 -1.35 -5.11
N ARG A 11 -7.90 -0.07 -4.78
CA ARG A 11 -8.93 0.74 -4.14
C ARG A 11 -9.09 2.06 -4.87
N GLU A 12 -10.31 2.56 -4.82
CA GLU A 12 -10.68 3.81 -5.45
C GLU A 12 -11.07 4.83 -4.37
N TYR A 13 -10.83 6.10 -4.65
CA TYR A 13 -11.22 7.21 -3.79
C TYR A 13 -11.72 8.38 -4.65
N LEU A 14 -12.46 9.28 -4.01
CA LEU A 14 -12.99 10.47 -4.66
C LEU A 14 -12.12 11.68 -4.32
N ASP A 15 -11.88 12.50 -5.33
CA ASP A 15 -11.26 13.82 -5.23
C ASP A 15 -12.11 14.82 -6.02
N GLY A 16 -12.98 15.55 -5.33
CA GLY A 16 -14.02 16.36 -5.96
C GLY A 16 -15.00 15.52 -6.79
N ASP A 17 -15.06 15.77 -8.10
CA ASP A 17 -15.86 15.02 -9.08
C ASP A 17 -15.08 13.90 -9.78
N ARG A 18 -13.81 13.70 -9.42
CA ARG A 18 -12.93 12.70 -10.02
C ARG A 18 -12.89 11.44 -9.16
N LYS A 19 -12.85 10.28 -9.82
CA LYS A 19 -12.58 8.98 -9.19
C LYS A 19 -11.16 8.56 -9.52
N LEU A 20 -10.33 8.47 -8.48
CA LEU A 20 -8.91 8.11 -8.56
C LEU A 20 -8.69 6.73 -7.93
N TYR A 21 -7.48 6.19 -8.03
CA TYR A 21 -7.18 4.84 -7.56
C TYR A 21 -5.77 4.67 -7.01
N ALA A 22 -5.60 3.61 -6.23
CA ALA A 22 -4.31 3.06 -5.85
C ALA A 22 -4.30 1.54 -5.99
N THR A 23 -3.17 0.99 -6.39
CA THR A 23 -2.90 -0.45 -6.33
C THR A 23 -1.85 -0.74 -5.27
N PHE A 24 -2.06 -1.80 -4.51
CA PHE A 24 -1.33 -2.15 -3.30
C PHE A 24 -0.63 -3.48 -3.54
N HIS A 25 0.68 -3.51 -3.39
CA HIS A 25 1.51 -4.68 -3.67
C HIS A 25 2.30 -5.03 -2.41
N PRO A 26 2.00 -6.16 -1.74
CA PRO A 26 2.79 -6.60 -0.59
C PRO A 26 4.20 -6.96 -1.04
N GLU A 27 5.20 -6.60 -0.24
CA GLU A 27 6.52 -7.19 -0.38
C GLU A 27 6.48 -8.62 0.17
N VAL A 28 6.89 -9.58 -0.65
CA VAL A 28 6.79 -11.02 -0.37
C VAL A 28 8.17 -11.64 -0.27
N ILE A 29 8.30 -12.67 0.59
CA ILE A 29 9.53 -13.45 0.74
C ILE A 29 9.46 -14.63 -0.25
N ILE A 30 10.34 -14.65 -1.25
CA ILE A 30 10.33 -15.69 -2.32
C ILE A 30 11.17 -16.92 -1.92
N GLU A 31 12.07 -16.78 -0.95
CA GLU A 31 13.00 -17.84 -0.54
C GLU A 31 12.29 -18.99 0.22
N THR A 32 11.09 -18.74 0.72
CA THR A 32 10.26 -19.71 1.46
C THR A 32 9.39 -20.54 0.52
N LYS A 33 9.08 -21.79 0.91
CA LYS A 33 8.11 -22.65 0.20
C LYS A 33 6.65 -22.32 0.55
N GLU A 34 6.42 -21.16 1.15
CA GLU A 34 5.14 -20.67 1.66
C GLU A 34 5.02 -19.18 1.28
N TYR A 35 3.79 -18.73 1.03
CA TYR A 35 3.53 -17.31 0.82
C TYR A 35 3.66 -16.58 2.15
N ASP A 36 4.58 -15.64 2.22
CA ASP A 36 4.78 -14.82 3.41
C ASP A 36 5.02 -13.37 2.98
N VAL A 37 4.37 -12.44 3.69
CA VAL A 37 4.45 -11.00 3.44
C VAL A 37 5.32 -10.36 4.51
N THR A 38 6.14 -9.41 4.12
CA THR A 38 6.80 -8.55 5.09
C THR A 38 5.80 -7.50 5.61
N ASN A 39 6.30 -6.46 6.27
CA ASN A 39 5.50 -5.30 6.67
C ASN A 39 5.74 -4.08 5.77
N ARG A 40 6.16 -4.32 4.53
CA ARG A 40 6.43 -3.31 3.51
C ARG A 40 5.53 -3.50 2.30
N TRP A 41 5.03 -2.41 1.77
CA TRP A 41 4.06 -2.39 0.68
C TRP A 41 4.49 -1.37 -0.37
N LEU A 42 4.53 -1.79 -1.64
CA LEU A 42 4.64 -0.86 -2.77
C LEU A 42 3.24 -0.38 -3.13
N ILE A 43 3.07 0.93 -3.15
CA ILE A 43 1.84 1.59 -3.54
C ILE A 43 2.05 2.28 -4.89
N VAL A 44 1.12 2.08 -5.81
CA VAL A 44 1.02 2.82 -7.06
C VAL A 44 -0.28 3.62 -7.01
N LEU A 45 -0.17 4.94 -6.82
CA LEU A 45 -1.28 5.87 -6.55
C LEU A 45 -1.44 6.85 -7.71
N LEU A 46 -2.66 7.06 -8.20
CA LEU A 46 -2.96 8.16 -9.12
C LEU A 46 -3.30 9.43 -8.33
N HIS A 47 -2.29 10.27 -8.08
CA HIS A 47 -2.42 11.53 -7.35
C HIS A 47 -3.26 12.57 -8.11
N PRO A 48 -4.13 13.35 -7.44
CA PRO A 48 -4.99 14.36 -8.08
C PRO A 48 -4.22 15.44 -8.87
N ASP A 49 -3.05 15.85 -8.36
CA ASP A 49 -2.26 16.95 -8.92
C ASP A 49 -0.93 16.52 -9.55
N LEU A 50 -0.41 15.35 -9.16
CA LEU A 50 0.94 14.91 -9.50
C LEU A 50 0.93 13.71 -10.47
N GLY A 51 -0.26 13.19 -10.80
CA GLY A 51 -0.40 12.00 -11.62
C GLY A 51 0.09 10.74 -10.91
N LEU A 52 0.62 9.78 -11.66
CA LEU A 52 1.02 8.48 -11.12
C LEU A 52 2.24 8.61 -10.20
N GLN A 53 2.09 8.23 -8.95
CA GLN A 53 3.12 8.21 -7.92
C GLN A 53 3.36 6.76 -7.47
N THR A 54 4.59 6.44 -7.13
CA THR A 54 4.97 5.12 -6.63
C THR A 54 5.80 5.26 -5.38
N PHE A 55 5.39 4.66 -4.27
CA PHE A 55 6.12 4.78 -3.02
C PHE A 55 5.96 3.55 -2.14
N PHE A 56 6.87 3.40 -1.19
CA PHE A 56 6.80 2.33 -0.20
C PHE A 56 6.20 2.81 1.12
N LEU A 57 5.29 2.01 1.68
CA LEU A 57 4.85 2.13 3.06
C LEU A 57 5.41 1.00 3.91
N LEU A 58 5.82 1.34 5.13
CA LEU A 58 6.24 0.39 6.16
C LEU A 58 5.41 0.57 7.41
N ARG A 59 5.06 -0.53 8.09
CA ARG A 59 4.39 -0.45 9.39
C ARG A 59 5.40 -0.07 10.47
N ASN A 60 5.23 1.11 11.06
CA ASN A 60 5.90 1.48 12.29
C ASN A 60 5.19 0.83 13.48
N ASN A 61 5.79 -0.24 14.02
CA ASN A 61 5.20 -1.01 15.12
C ASN A 61 5.18 -0.26 16.45
N LEU A 62 6.07 0.72 16.65
CA LEU A 62 6.11 1.51 17.89
C LEU A 62 4.97 2.52 17.94
N MET A 63 4.67 3.15 16.81
CA MET A 63 3.61 4.16 16.68
C MET A 63 2.29 3.58 16.17
N ASN A 64 2.26 2.28 15.85
CA ASN A 64 1.12 1.57 15.28
C ASN A 64 0.50 2.27 14.06
N ARG A 65 1.35 2.80 13.17
CA ARG A 65 0.94 3.53 11.97
C ARG A 65 1.79 3.16 10.75
N TRP A 66 1.28 3.44 9.56
CA TRP A 66 2.04 3.31 8.32
C TRP A 66 2.84 4.59 8.07
N GLU A 67 4.07 4.44 7.59
CA GLU A 67 4.97 5.55 7.27
C GLU A 67 5.64 5.29 5.92
N MET A 68 5.93 6.36 5.18
CA MET A 68 6.73 6.24 3.96
C MET A 68 8.16 5.80 4.30
N ASP A 69 8.75 5.00 3.42
CA ASP A 69 10.17 4.68 3.49
C ASP A 69 10.98 5.98 3.47
N GLN A 70 11.91 6.13 4.42
CA GLN A 70 12.70 7.36 4.55
C GLN A 70 13.59 7.64 3.32
N ASN A 71 13.82 6.62 2.49
CA ASN A 71 14.57 6.73 1.25
C ASN A 71 13.71 7.17 0.06
N ASP A 72 12.38 7.22 0.24
CA ASP A 72 11.46 7.62 -0.81
C ASP A 72 11.52 9.13 -1.02
N LYS A 73 11.68 9.56 -2.27
CA LYS A 73 11.79 10.99 -2.63
C LYS A 73 10.43 11.65 -2.78
N ASN A 74 9.38 10.85 -2.87
CA ASN A 74 8.03 11.34 -3.04
C ASN A 74 7.55 11.99 -1.74
N LYS A 75 6.83 13.10 -1.88
CA LYS A 75 6.11 13.73 -0.78
C LYS A 75 4.64 13.51 -1.07
N LEU A 76 3.97 12.84 -0.16
CA LEU A 76 2.53 12.64 -0.19
C LEU A 76 1.92 13.35 1.02
N GLU A 77 0.72 13.88 0.84
CA GLU A 77 -0.07 14.49 1.89
C GLU A 77 -0.43 13.43 2.94
N ASP A 78 -0.39 13.82 4.21
CA ASP A 78 -0.64 12.92 5.35
C ASP A 78 -1.98 12.19 5.24
N GLU A 79 -3.00 12.83 4.66
CA GLU A 79 -4.34 12.25 4.45
C GLU A 79 -4.32 11.08 3.46
N LEU A 80 -3.62 11.21 2.33
CA LEU A 80 -3.52 10.15 1.33
C LEU A 80 -2.63 9.01 1.84
N LEU A 81 -1.58 9.34 2.60
CA LEU A 81 -0.73 8.35 3.26
C LEU A 81 -1.55 7.53 4.29
N GLN A 82 -2.31 8.22 5.13
CA GLN A 82 -3.20 7.59 6.10
C GLN A 82 -4.24 6.71 5.39
N TRP A 83 -4.89 7.23 4.36
CA TRP A 83 -5.87 6.48 3.58
C TRP A 83 -5.28 5.19 3.01
N CYS A 84 -4.07 5.24 2.44
CA CYS A 84 -3.38 4.05 1.94
C CYS A 84 -3.13 3.02 3.06
N GLY A 85 -2.66 3.47 4.23
CA GLY A 85 -2.46 2.60 5.39
C GLY A 85 -3.74 1.91 5.88
N GLU A 86 -4.85 2.65 5.89
CA GLU A 86 -6.17 2.11 6.27
C GLU A 86 -6.67 1.05 5.29
N GLN A 87 -6.35 1.16 3.99
CA GLN A 87 -6.70 0.15 3.01
C GLN A 87 -5.93 -1.16 3.26
N ILE A 88 -4.65 -1.07 3.59
CA ILE A 88 -3.83 -2.25 3.93
C ILE A 88 -4.37 -2.92 5.20
N ASP A 89 -4.68 -2.14 6.24
CA ASP A 89 -5.22 -2.68 7.50
C ASP A 89 -6.59 -3.34 7.29
N THR A 90 -7.42 -2.76 6.42
CA THR A 90 -8.72 -3.34 6.02
C THR A 90 -8.55 -4.67 5.29
N GLU A 91 -7.63 -4.75 4.33
CA GLU A 91 -7.36 -5.98 3.59
C GLU A 91 -6.82 -7.09 4.52
N LYS A 92 -5.92 -6.75 5.45
CA LYS A 92 -5.42 -7.71 6.44
C LYS A 92 -6.53 -8.25 7.35
N LYS A 93 -7.52 -7.42 7.70
CA LYS A 93 -8.66 -7.85 8.54
C LYS A 93 -9.68 -8.71 7.79
N SER A 94 -9.76 -8.57 6.46
CA SER A 94 -10.70 -9.36 5.64
C SER A 94 -10.26 -10.82 5.47
N GLY A 95 -9.05 -11.17 5.91
CA GLY A 95 -8.49 -12.53 5.80
C GLY A 95 -8.08 -12.89 4.37
N SER A 96 -7.89 -11.88 3.51
CA SER A 96 -7.42 -12.04 2.13
C SER A 96 -5.89 -11.99 2.00
N LEU A 97 -5.19 -11.96 3.16
CA LEU A 97 -3.74 -11.92 3.36
C LEU A 97 -3.36 -12.79 4.55
#